data_AF-A0A5E4HZ83-F1
#
_entry.id   AF-A0A5E4HZ83-F1
#
_cell.length_a   1.000
_cell.length_b   1.000
_cell.length_c   1.000
_cell.angle_alpha   90.00
_cell.angle_beta   90.00
_cell.angle_gamma   90.00
#
_symmetry.space_group_name_H-M   'P 1'
#
loop_
_entity.id
_entity.type
_entity.pdbx_description
1 polymer ?
#
loop_
_entity_poly.entity_id
_entity_poly.type
_entity_poly.pdbx_seq_one_letter_code
_entity_poly.pdbx_strand_id
1 'polypeptide(L)'
;MADNTPATHPDSSGPMPAVPAKKLRVGFFSFTGCEGCMVEFTEILNEKYFEWAPLLDVVYFRLIKGKNKLAPMDVAFIEGAISSEKEALRMQEIRRLAAKVVAIGSCAITGAPNNYRNNFDEKTIEEIRPILERFHHRPKVTGIGDVVKVDAQVPGCPILHAKFIEVMENYMREFGVLPPLPKKEAPNAEGGSENKGGDAHA
;
A
#
# COMPACT_ATOMS: atom_id res chain seq x y z
N MET A 1 -1.22 -36.07 17.79
CA MET A 1 -0.16 -36.03 16.77
C MET A 1 -0.68 -35.13 15.67
N ALA A 2 -0.10 -33.94 15.51
CA ALA A 2 -0.58 -32.96 14.56
C ALA A 2 -0.30 -33.43 13.13
N ASP A 3 -1.34 -33.44 12.32
CA ASP A 3 -1.30 -33.72 10.88
C ASP A 3 -0.36 -32.70 10.21
N ASN A 4 0.72 -33.21 9.63
CA ASN A 4 1.78 -32.43 9.00
C ASN A 4 1.75 -32.64 7.48
N THR A 5 0.55 -32.60 6.91
CA THR A 5 0.36 -32.64 5.45
C THR A 5 0.72 -31.27 4.88
N PRO A 6 1.72 -31.17 3.98
CA PRO A 6 2.10 -29.90 3.37
C PRO A 6 0.95 -29.38 2.50
N ALA A 7 0.55 -28.14 2.72
CA ALA A 7 -0.39 -27.44 1.85
C ALA A 7 0.21 -27.39 0.43
N THR A 8 -0.41 -28.09 -0.51
CA THR A 8 -0.05 -28.02 -1.92
C THR A 8 -0.56 -26.70 -2.47
N HIS A 9 0.36 -25.78 -2.79
CA HIS A 9 0.04 -24.60 -3.57
C HIS A 9 -0.41 -25.02 -4.98
N PRO A 10 -1.51 -24.45 -5.52
CA PRO A 10 -1.93 -24.73 -6.88
C PRO A 10 -0.87 -24.26 -7.87
N ASP A 11 -0.53 -25.15 -8.80
CA ASP A 11 0.40 -24.94 -9.90
C ASP A 11 0.01 -23.69 -10.72
N SER A 12 0.96 -22.76 -10.87
CA SER A 12 0.81 -21.47 -11.55
C SER A 12 0.87 -21.57 -13.08
N SER A 13 0.50 -22.72 -13.66
CA SER A 13 0.65 -23.03 -15.09
C SER A 13 -0.49 -22.49 -15.99
N GLY A 14 -1.43 -21.74 -15.43
CA GLY A 14 -2.49 -21.08 -16.20
C GLY A 14 -1.97 -19.88 -17.02
N PRO A 15 -2.56 -19.58 -18.20
CA PRO A 15 -2.17 -18.40 -18.98
C PRO A 15 -2.39 -17.15 -18.14
N MET A 16 -1.31 -16.38 -17.99
CA MET A 16 -1.31 -15.06 -17.35
C MET A 16 -2.30 -14.15 -18.09
N PRO A 17 -3.13 -13.39 -17.37
CA PRO A 17 -4.06 -12.46 -18.00
C PRO A 17 -3.33 -11.46 -18.90
N ALA A 18 -4.00 -11.02 -19.97
CA ALA A 18 -3.47 -10.03 -20.90
C ALA A 18 -3.05 -8.76 -20.14
N VAL A 19 -1.78 -8.39 -20.27
CA VAL A 19 -1.19 -7.21 -19.61
C VAL A 19 -1.71 -5.94 -20.29
N PRO A 20 -2.21 -4.93 -19.56
CA PRO A 20 -2.65 -3.67 -20.16
C PRO A 20 -1.49 -2.94 -20.83
N ALA A 21 -1.79 -2.18 -21.90
CA ALA A 21 -0.79 -1.42 -22.66
C ALA A 21 -0.09 -0.32 -21.82
N LYS A 22 -0.72 0.12 -20.73
CA LYS A 22 -0.18 1.10 -19.77
C LYS A 22 -0.28 0.55 -18.35
N LYS A 23 0.78 0.73 -17.56
CA LYS A 23 0.79 0.44 -16.12
C LYS A 23 0.57 1.71 -15.30
N LEU A 24 -0.02 1.57 -14.11
CA LEU A 24 -0.18 2.65 -13.15
C LEU A 24 1.16 2.93 -12.49
N ARG A 25 1.68 4.15 -12.66
CA ARG A 25 2.97 4.55 -12.09
C ARG A 25 2.77 4.98 -10.64
N VAL A 26 3.29 4.20 -9.70
CA VAL A 26 3.07 4.41 -8.27
C VAL A 26 4.38 4.62 -7.50
N GLY A 27 4.36 5.52 -6.53
CA GLY A 27 5.45 5.73 -5.59
C GLY A 27 4.99 5.60 -4.14
N PHE A 28 5.82 4.96 -3.30
CA PHE A 28 5.59 4.74 -1.87
C PHE A 28 6.69 5.42 -1.08
N PHE A 29 6.30 6.35 -0.21
CA PHE A 29 7.22 7.20 0.51
C PHE A 29 6.95 7.16 2.01
N SER A 30 8.03 7.12 2.78
CA SER A 30 7.99 7.13 4.24
C SER A 30 8.70 8.36 4.79
N PHE A 31 8.02 9.06 5.69
CA PHE A 31 8.54 10.15 6.50
C PHE A 31 8.65 9.72 7.98
N THR A 32 8.43 10.62 8.94
CA THR A 32 8.51 10.31 10.37
C THR A 32 7.35 9.40 10.78
N GLY A 33 7.63 8.11 10.95
CA GLY A 33 6.63 7.08 11.27
C GLY A 33 7.28 5.76 11.68
N CYS A 34 6.47 4.72 11.87
CA CYS A 34 6.93 3.38 12.27
C CYS A 34 7.08 2.39 11.11
N GLU A 35 6.82 2.81 9.86
CA GLU A 35 6.76 1.96 8.66
C GLU A 35 5.65 0.91 8.69
N GLY A 36 4.72 0.99 9.66
CA GLY A 36 3.64 0.03 9.82
C GLY A 36 2.68 0.02 8.63
N CYS A 37 2.47 1.15 7.94
CA CYS A 37 1.58 1.16 6.77
C CYS A 37 2.25 0.50 5.56
N MET A 38 3.57 0.63 5.42
CA MET A 38 4.32 -0.11 4.40
C MET A 38 4.36 -1.61 4.67
N VAL A 39 4.44 -2.03 5.94
CA VAL A 39 4.31 -3.45 6.31
C VAL A 39 2.92 -3.98 5.98
N GLU A 40 1.86 -3.25 6.34
CA GLU A 40 0.49 -3.63 5.98
C GLU A 40 0.30 -3.70 4.46
N PHE A 41 0.92 -2.79 3.69
CA PHE A 41 0.93 -2.90 2.23
C PHE A 41 1.61 -4.19 1.75
N THR A 42 2.72 -4.62 2.37
CA THR A 42 3.33 -5.91 2.02
C THR A 42 2.44 -7.10 2.38
N GLU A 43 1.64 -7.02 3.44
CA GLU A 43 0.64 -8.05 3.76
C GLU A 43 -0.49 -8.09 2.74
N ILE A 44 -0.97 -6.94 2.27
CA ILE A 44 -1.95 -6.86 1.16
C ILE A 44 -1.38 -7.53 -0.10
N LEU A 45 -0.08 -7.41 -0.36
CA LEU A 45 0.56 -8.07 -1.50
C LEU A 45 0.51 -9.61 -1.39
N ASN A 46 0.44 -10.21 -0.19
CA ASN A 46 0.26 -11.66 -0.08
C ASN A 46 -1.04 -12.14 -0.76
N GLU A 47 -2.09 -11.31 -0.78
CA GLU A 47 -3.34 -11.57 -1.50
C GLU A 47 -3.29 -11.04 -2.95
N LYS A 48 -2.87 -9.79 -3.13
CA LYS A 48 -3.08 -9.04 -4.38
C LYS A 48 -1.91 -9.04 -5.35
N TYR A 49 -0.77 -9.64 -5.00
CA TYR A 49 0.45 -9.52 -5.81
C TYR A 49 0.26 -9.96 -7.26
N PHE A 50 -0.31 -11.14 -7.49
CA PHE A 50 -0.48 -11.66 -8.86
C PHE A 50 -1.47 -10.83 -9.70
N GLU A 51 -2.46 -10.21 -9.06
CA GLU A 51 -3.42 -9.31 -9.70
C GLU A 51 -2.79 -7.96 -10.04
N TRP A 52 -2.03 -7.37 -9.10
CA TRP A 52 -1.52 -6.00 -9.21
C TRP A 52 -0.15 -5.88 -9.88
N ALA A 53 0.75 -6.83 -9.72
CA ALA A 53 2.08 -6.80 -10.31
C ALA A 53 2.10 -6.54 -11.85
N PRO A 54 1.21 -7.13 -12.68
CA PRO A 54 1.18 -6.82 -14.10
C PRO A 54 0.67 -5.39 -14.39
N LEU A 55 -0.04 -4.76 -13.45
CA LEU A 55 -0.71 -3.46 -13.62
C LEU A 55 0.13 -2.30 -13.10
N LEU A 56 1.07 -2.55 -12.20
CA LEU A 56 1.83 -1.50 -11.50
C LEU A 56 3.22 -1.31 -12.08
N ASP A 57 3.60 -0.04 -12.27
CA ASP A 57 4.97 0.40 -12.44
C ASP A 57 5.41 1.14 -11.17
N VAL A 58 6.06 0.41 -10.26
CA VAL A 58 6.54 0.98 -8.99
C VAL A 58 7.79 1.83 -9.27
N VAL A 59 7.64 3.15 -9.29
CA VAL A 59 8.73 4.09 -9.63
C VAL A 59 9.66 4.34 -8.44
N TYR A 60 9.09 4.32 -7.23
CA TYR A 60 9.81 4.58 -5.99
C TYR A 60 9.21 3.72 -4.88
N PHE A 61 10.01 2.86 -4.27
CA PHE A 61 9.64 2.17 -3.04
C PHE A 61 10.91 1.62 -2.38
N ARG A 62 11.34 2.23 -1.27
CA ARG A 62 12.62 1.91 -0.63
C ARG A 62 12.72 0.48 -0.09
N LEU A 63 11.60 -0.13 0.30
CA LEU A 63 11.61 -1.47 0.89
C LEU A 63 11.83 -2.57 -0.16
N ILE A 64 11.35 -2.38 -1.39
CA ILE A 64 11.38 -3.43 -2.43
C ILE A 64 12.36 -3.11 -3.57
N LYS A 65 12.66 -1.83 -3.83
CA LYS A 65 13.58 -1.43 -4.91
C LYS A 65 14.97 -1.09 -4.37
N GLY A 66 16.00 -1.76 -4.88
CA GLY A 66 17.40 -1.44 -4.54
C GLY A 66 17.91 -0.09 -5.09
N LYS A 67 17.36 0.39 -6.21
CA LYS A 67 17.64 1.73 -6.77
C LYS A 67 16.35 2.50 -6.91
N ASN A 68 16.30 3.67 -6.27
CA ASN A 68 15.16 4.56 -6.29
C ASN A 68 15.54 5.91 -6.90
N LYS A 69 14.82 6.31 -7.94
CA LYS A 69 14.94 7.64 -8.54
C LYS A 69 13.59 8.31 -8.45
N LEU A 70 13.55 9.51 -7.88
CA LEU A 70 12.34 10.30 -7.87
C LEU A 70 12.03 10.73 -9.32
N ALA A 71 10.82 10.44 -9.79
CA ALA A 71 10.38 10.63 -11.17
C ALA A 71 8.87 10.90 -11.20
N PRO A 72 8.32 11.43 -12.31
CA PRO A 72 6.89 11.61 -12.45
C PRO A 72 6.09 10.31 -12.26
N MET A 73 4.96 10.39 -11.56
CA MET A 73 4.07 9.28 -11.23
C MET A 73 2.59 9.67 -11.24
N ASP A 74 1.74 8.67 -11.41
CA ASP A 74 0.30 8.84 -11.37
C ASP A 74 -0.17 9.01 -9.92
N VAL A 75 0.30 8.15 -9.00
CA VAL A 75 -0.12 8.17 -7.60
C VAL A 75 1.09 8.04 -6.65
N ALA A 76 1.18 8.93 -5.67
CA ALA A 76 2.12 8.85 -4.57
C ALA A 76 1.38 8.51 -3.27
N PHE A 77 1.70 7.36 -2.67
CA PHE A 77 1.25 6.95 -1.35
C PHE A 77 2.28 7.37 -0.30
N ILE A 78 1.84 8.15 0.69
CA ILE A 78 2.70 8.78 1.68
C ILE A 78 2.34 8.29 3.07
N GLU A 79 3.27 7.58 3.71
CA GLU A 79 3.25 7.31 5.14
C GLU A 79 4.12 8.34 5.90
N GLY A 80 3.75 8.60 7.14
CA GLY A 80 4.58 9.34 8.09
C GLY A 80 4.22 10.82 8.19
N ALA A 81 4.50 11.37 9.36
CA ALA A 81 4.32 12.77 9.68
C ALA A 81 5.51 13.60 9.17
N ILE A 82 5.32 14.92 9.12
CA ILE A 82 6.38 15.87 8.78
C ILE A 82 6.93 16.45 10.07
N SER A 83 8.19 16.12 10.40
CA SER A 83 8.87 16.53 11.63
C SER A 83 10.04 17.48 11.40
N SER A 84 10.48 17.70 10.15
CA SER A 84 11.60 18.59 9.81
C SER A 84 11.36 19.40 8.53
N GLU A 85 12.13 20.49 8.35
CA GLU A 85 12.08 21.31 7.12
C GLU A 85 12.47 20.51 5.87
N LYS A 86 13.48 19.63 6.02
CA LYS A 86 13.95 18.77 4.94
C LYS A 86 12.85 17.83 4.44
N GLU A 87 12.06 17.26 5.35
CA GLU A 87 10.94 16.39 4.99
C GLU A 87 9.84 17.16 4.26
N ALA A 88 9.52 18.38 4.68
CA ALA A 88 8.51 19.17 3.98
C ALA A 88 8.94 19.57 2.57
N LEU A 89 10.19 20.00 2.38
CA LEU A 89 10.74 20.29 1.05
C LEU A 89 10.68 19.03 0.16
N ARG A 90 11.01 17.87 0.73
CA ARG A 90 10.88 16.59 0.02
C ARG A 90 9.42 16.28 -0.32
N MET A 91 8.48 16.54 0.58
CA MET A 91 7.05 16.33 0.33
C MET A 91 6.52 17.24 -0.78
N GLN A 92 6.94 18.51 -0.81
CA GLN A 92 6.62 19.44 -1.89
C GLN A 92 7.15 18.96 -3.25
N GLU A 93 8.37 18.41 -3.28
CA GLU A 93 8.92 17.85 -4.52
C GLU A 93 8.17 16.59 -4.98
N ILE A 94 7.78 15.71 -4.05
CA ILE A 94 6.93 14.55 -4.38
C ILE A 94 5.59 15.02 -4.95
N ARG A 95 4.95 16.01 -4.32
CA ARG A 95 3.68 16.58 -4.79
C ARG A 95 3.78 17.15 -6.19
N ARG A 96 4.90 17.80 -6.55
CA ARG A 96 5.15 18.34 -7.90
C ARG A 96 5.23 17.25 -8.97
N LEU A 97 5.67 16.06 -8.60
CA LEU A 97 5.88 14.93 -9.52
C LEU A 97 4.73 13.93 -9.56
N ALA A 98 3.81 14.02 -8.60
CA ALA A 98 2.66 13.12 -8.50
C ALA A 98 1.37 13.79 -8.99
N ALA A 99 0.64 13.13 -9.89
CA ALA A 99 -0.69 13.57 -10.28
C ALA A 99 -1.68 13.48 -9.11
N LYS A 100 -1.57 12.42 -8.29
CA LYS A 100 -2.35 12.22 -7.06
C LYS A 100 -1.47 11.94 -5.86
N VAL A 101 -1.79 12.55 -4.72
CA VAL A 101 -1.15 12.28 -3.43
C VAL A 101 -2.17 11.67 -2.47
N VAL A 102 -1.83 10.53 -1.91
CA VAL A 102 -2.64 9.79 -0.94
C VAL A 102 -1.92 9.76 0.39
N ALA A 103 -2.53 10.35 1.42
CA ALA A 103 -2.04 10.22 2.79
C ALA A 103 -2.47 8.86 3.34
N ILE A 104 -1.53 8.03 3.76
CA ILE A 104 -1.81 6.70 4.29
C ILE A 104 -1.38 6.61 5.76
N GLY A 105 -2.33 6.24 6.61
CA GLY A 105 -2.15 6.11 8.05
C GLY A 105 -2.25 7.41 8.84
N SER A 106 -2.47 7.26 10.14
CA SER A 106 -2.67 8.36 11.10
C SER A 106 -1.51 9.36 11.10
N CYS A 107 -0.27 8.89 10.97
CA CYS A 107 0.91 9.75 10.91
C CYS A 107 0.83 10.74 9.75
N ALA A 108 0.51 10.28 8.54
CA ALA A 108 0.43 11.14 7.37
C ALA A 108 -0.80 12.05 7.40
N ILE A 109 -1.92 11.56 7.93
CA ILE A 109 -3.19 12.30 7.95
C ILE A 109 -3.18 13.40 9.03
N THR A 110 -2.79 13.06 10.25
CA THR A 110 -2.92 13.95 11.43
C THR A 110 -1.60 14.36 12.07
N GLY A 111 -0.52 13.65 11.76
CA GLY A 111 0.77 13.77 12.46
C GLY A 111 0.89 12.85 13.68
N ALA A 112 -0.19 12.22 14.15
CA ALA A 112 -0.18 11.39 15.34
C ALA A 112 0.39 9.98 15.09
N PRO A 113 1.11 9.38 16.05
CA PRO A 113 1.33 9.88 17.41
C PRO A 113 2.52 10.86 17.56
N ASN A 114 3.33 11.04 16.50
CA ASN A 114 4.54 11.86 16.56
C ASN A 114 4.26 13.33 16.94
N ASN A 115 3.07 13.84 16.62
CA ASN A 115 2.63 15.19 16.98
C ASN A 115 2.28 15.38 18.45
N TYR A 116 2.27 14.34 19.30
CA TYR A 116 1.97 14.52 20.72
C TYR A 116 2.97 15.41 21.44
N ARG A 117 4.22 15.46 20.94
CA ARG A 117 5.23 16.41 21.46
C ARG A 117 4.86 17.88 21.24
N ASN A 118 3.90 18.18 20.35
CA ASN A 118 3.41 19.54 20.15
C ASN A 118 2.63 20.06 21.37
N ASN A 119 2.19 19.17 22.26
CA ASN A 119 1.43 19.48 23.45
C ASN A 119 2.26 19.37 24.74
N PHE A 120 3.58 19.17 24.63
CA PHE A 120 4.47 19.13 25.77
C PHE A 120 4.56 20.51 26.43
N ASP A 121 4.72 20.53 27.75
CA ASP A 121 5.00 21.76 28.49
C ASP A 121 6.43 22.27 28.20
N GLU A 122 6.71 23.51 28.59
CA GLU A 122 8.00 24.15 28.33
C GLU A 122 9.17 23.37 28.93
N LYS A 123 8.97 22.80 30.13
CA LYS A 123 10.00 22.00 30.80
C LYS A 123 10.36 20.77 29.98
N THR A 124 9.36 20.01 29.53
CA THR A 124 9.56 18.80 28.72
C THR A 124 10.16 19.15 27.36
N ILE A 125 9.77 20.29 26.76
CA ILE A 125 10.39 20.78 25.51
C ILE A 125 11.87 21.08 25.71
N GLU A 126 12.26 21.69 26.83
CA GLU A 126 13.66 21.97 27.13
C GLU A 126 14.48 20.68 27.29
N GLU A 127 13.91 19.67 27.95
CA GLU A 127 14.56 18.35 28.10
C GLU A 127 14.85 17.67 26.75
N ILE A 128 13.96 17.83 25.76
CA ILE A 128 14.14 17.25 24.42
C ILE A 128 14.82 18.19 23.40
N ARG A 129 15.04 19.47 23.74
CA ARG A 129 15.62 20.48 22.83
C ARG A 129 16.92 20.01 22.17
N PRO A 130 17.88 19.38 22.88
CA PRO A 130 19.11 18.92 22.24
C PRO A 130 18.87 17.90 21.11
N ILE A 131 17.83 17.06 21.24
CA ILE A 131 17.45 16.08 20.21
C ILE A 131 16.81 16.81 19.02
N LEU A 132 15.92 17.76 19.28
CA LEU A 132 15.27 18.53 18.22
C LEU A 132 16.28 19.28 17.37
N GLU A 133 17.26 19.93 18.00
CA GLU A 133 18.31 20.68 17.30
C GLU A 133 19.25 19.75 16.52
N ARG A 134 19.71 18.66 17.15
CA ARG A 134 20.61 17.68 16.52
C ARG A 134 20.06 17.09 15.23
N PHE A 135 18.75 16.83 15.17
CA PHE A 135 18.10 16.23 14.01
C PHE A 135 17.34 17.24 13.15
N HIS A 136 17.50 18.55 13.42
CA HIS A 136 16.84 19.64 12.70
C HIS A 136 15.31 19.48 12.64
N HIS A 137 14.71 19.03 13.74
CA HIS A 137 13.27 18.95 13.87
C HIS A 137 12.66 20.34 13.98
N ARG A 138 11.48 20.50 13.40
CA ARG A 138 10.64 21.69 13.54
C ARG A 138 10.08 21.77 14.95
N PRO A 139 9.64 22.96 15.40
CA PRO A 139 8.92 23.08 16.66
C PRO A 139 7.67 22.18 16.71
N LYS A 140 6.94 22.04 15.60
CA LYS A 140 5.73 21.21 15.50
C LYS A 140 5.88 20.10 14.46
N VAL A 141 5.33 18.94 14.77
CA VAL A 141 5.08 17.85 13.81
C VAL A 141 3.68 18.00 13.25
N THR A 142 3.52 17.81 11.94
CA THR A 142 2.23 17.94 11.26
C THR A 142 1.91 16.72 10.41
N GLY A 143 0.65 16.57 10.02
CA GLY A 143 0.29 15.73 8.88
C GLY A 143 0.83 16.33 7.57
N ILE A 144 0.78 15.56 6.48
CA ILE A 144 1.26 16.02 5.17
C ILE A 144 0.32 17.07 4.54
N GLY A 145 -0.95 17.09 4.96
CA GLY A 145 -1.96 18.05 4.50
C GLY A 145 -1.62 19.52 4.84
N ASP A 146 -0.84 19.73 5.89
CA ASP A 146 -0.36 21.06 6.28
C ASP A 146 0.78 21.55 5.38
N VAL A 147 1.35 20.68 4.54
CA VAL A 147 2.48 20.99 3.64
C VAL A 147 2.04 21.00 2.18
N VAL A 148 1.18 20.07 1.78
CA VAL A 148 0.73 19.92 0.38
C VAL A 148 -0.74 19.51 0.32
N LYS A 149 -1.38 19.78 -0.83
CA LYS A 149 -2.72 19.25 -1.11
C LYS A 149 -2.69 17.72 -1.20
N VAL A 150 -3.55 17.09 -0.41
CA VAL A 150 -3.83 15.65 -0.41
C VAL A 150 -5.10 15.39 -1.20
N ASP A 151 -5.08 14.39 -2.08
CA ASP A 151 -6.22 14.05 -2.95
C ASP A 151 -7.10 12.93 -2.38
N ALA A 152 -6.52 12.02 -1.60
CA ALA A 152 -7.26 10.97 -0.90
C ALA A 152 -6.55 10.56 0.40
N GLN A 153 -7.27 9.87 1.27
CA GLN A 153 -6.75 9.39 2.55
C GLN A 153 -7.12 7.93 2.79
N VAL A 154 -6.20 7.17 3.36
CA VAL A 154 -6.45 5.82 3.91
C VAL A 154 -6.22 5.87 5.42
N PRO A 155 -7.28 5.91 6.24
CA PRO A 155 -7.15 5.98 7.70
C PRO A 155 -6.61 4.67 8.29
N GLY A 156 -6.22 4.72 9.57
CA GLY A 156 -5.69 3.58 10.34
C GLY A 156 -4.29 3.85 10.94
N CYS A 157 -3.84 3.03 11.88
CA CYS A 157 -2.45 3.00 12.36
C CYS A 157 -2.05 1.54 12.73
N PRO A 158 -1.69 0.67 11.75
CA PRO A 158 -1.48 0.97 10.32
C PRO A 158 -2.79 1.07 9.53
N ILE A 159 -2.68 1.39 8.24
CA ILE A 159 -3.80 1.55 7.31
C ILE A 159 -4.87 0.46 7.43
N LEU A 160 -6.13 0.83 7.23
CA LEU A 160 -7.21 -0.14 7.09
C LEU A 160 -7.05 -0.94 5.78
N HIS A 161 -6.78 -2.24 5.90
CA HIS A 161 -6.51 -3.18 4.81
C HIS A 161 -7.45 -3.02 3.61
N ALA A 162 -8.75 -3.24 3.83
CA ALA A 162 -9.76 -3.17 2.77
C ALA A 162 -9.87 -1.77 2.14
N LYS A 163 -9.64 -0.72 2.93
CA LYS A 163 -9.71 0.67 2.42
C LYS A 163 -8.54 0.98 1.51
N PHE A 164 -7.35 0.46 1.80
CA PHE A 164 -6.21 0.62 0.91
C PHE A 164 -6.46 -0.04 -0.45
N ILE A 165 -6.96 -1.29 -0.45
CA ILE A 165 -7.35 -2.00 -1.67
C ILE A 165 -8.36 -1.18 -2.48
N GLU A 166 -9.43 -0.70 -1.83
CA GLU A 166 -10.45 0.14 -2.47
C GLU A 166 -9.83 1.38 -3.15
N VAL A 167 -8.96 2.11 -2.45
CA VAL A 167 -8.31 3.32 -2.97
C VAL A 167 -7.35 3.01 -4.11
N MET A 168 -6.54 1.96 -3.99
CA MET A 168 -5.62 1.52 -5.04
C MET A 168 -6.39 1.18 -6.33
N GLU A 169 -7.44 0.37 -6.22
CA GLU A 169 -8.26 -0.04 -7.36
C GLU A 169 -9.07 1.11 -7.95
N ASN A 170 -9.52 2.06 -7.14
CA ASN A 170 -10.18 3.27 -7.63
C ASN A 170 -9.22 4.08 -8.51
N TYR A 171 -7.95 4.24 -8.12
CA TYR A 171 -6.98 4.92 -8.95
C TYR A 171 -6.58 4.10 -10.19
N MET A 172 -6.47 2.79 -10.08
CA MET A 172 -6.33 1.91 -11.24
C MET A 172 -7.43 2.20 -12.28
N ARG A 173 -8.70 2.25 -11.85
CA ARG A 173 -9.84 2.62 -12.70
C ARG A 173 -9.74 4.04 -13.24
N GLU A 174 -9.45 5.03 -12.39
CA GLU A 174 -9.35 6.45 -12.77
C GLU A 174 -8.30 6.68 -13.87
N PHE A 175 -7.17 5.97 -13.82
CA PHE A 175 -6.08 6.07 -14.80
C PHE A 175 -6.20 5.08 -15.96
N GLY A 176 -7.32 4.35 -16.07
CA GLY A 176 -7.60 3.41 -17.17
C GLY A 176 -6.77 2.13 -17.14
N VAL A 177 -6.22 1.76 -15.98
CA VAL A 177 -5.46 0.53 -15.75
C VAL A 177 -6.40 -0.46 -15.08
N LEU A 178 -7.12 -1.25 -15.87
CA LEU A 178 -8.10 -2.18 -15.31
C LEU A 178 -7.43 -3.46 -14.81
N PRO A 179 -7.84 -3.98 -13.64
CA PRO A 179 -7.42 -5.31 -13.24
C PRO A 179 -7.99 -6.37 -14.19
N PRO A 180 -7.26 -7.47 -14.42
CA PRO A 180 -7.81 -8.58 -15.17
C PRO A 180 -9.05 -9.09 -14.45
N LEU A 181 -10.12 -9.35 -15.21
CA LEU A 181 -11.34 -9.90 -14.63
C LEU A 181 -11.02 -11.20 -13.88
N PRO A 182 -11.60 -11.42 -12.69
CA PRO A 182 -11.46 -12.70 -12.01
C PRO A 182 -11.95 -13.80 -12.95
N LYS A 183 -11.14 -14.84 -13.15
CA LYS A 183 -11.56 -16.02 -13.89
C LYS A 183 -12.77 -16.58 -13.14
N LYS A 184 -13.95 -16.62 -13.78
CA LYS A 184 -15.09 -17.37 -13.23
C LYS A 184 -14.62 -18.80 -12.99
N GLU A 185 -14.68 -19.25 -11.74
CA GLU A 185 -14.60 -20.67 -11.45
C GLU A 185 -15.74 -21.35 -12.23
N ALA A 186 -15.36 -22.27 -13.12
CA ALA A 186 -16.35 -23.07 -13.82
C ALA A 186 -17.14 -23.85 -12.76
N PRO A 187 -18.49 -23.89 -12.81
CA PRO A 187 -19.24 -24.73 -11.90
C PRO A 187 -18.74 -26.15 -12.07
N ASN A 188 -18.28 -26.76 -10.98
CA ASN A 188 -17.86 -28.15 -10.95
C ASN A 188 -19.01 -28.98 -11.56
N ALA A 189 -18.74 -29.59 -12.71
CA ALA A 189 -19.62 -30.60 -13.26
C ALA A 189 -19.55 -31.80 -12.32
N GLU A 190 -20.49 -31.88 -11.38
CA GLU A 190 -20.79 -33.13 -10.70
C GLU A 190 -21.24 -34.13 -11.76
N GLY A 191 -20.29 -34.95 -12.19
CA GLY A 191 -20.53 -36.06 -13.10
C GLY A 191 -21.43 -37.07 -12.41
N GLY A 192 -22.68 -37.13 -12.86
CA GLY A 192 -23.55 -38.26 -12.59
C GLY A 192 -22.97 -39.53 -13.21
N SER A 193 -22.76 -40.55 -12.39
CA SER A 193 -22.70 -41.93 -12.87
C SER A 193 -24.07 -42.56 -12.68
N GLU A 194 -24.85 -42.60 -13.76
CA GLU A 194 -25.94 -43.55 -13.93
C GLU A 194 -25.35 -44.96 -13.81
N ASN A 195 -25.79 -45.74 -12.82
CA ASN A 195 -25.48 -47.16 -12.75
C ASN A 195 -26.50 -47.91 -13.62
N LYS A 196 -26.10 -48.29 -14.84
CA LYS A 196 -26.85 -49.16 -15.76
C LYS A 196 -26.19 -50.53 -15.83
N GLY A 197 -26.97 -51.58 -15.57
CA GLY A 197 -26.72 -52.97 -15.97
C GLY A 197 -26.09 -53.84 -14.87
N GLY A 198 -26.62 -55.02 -14.54
CA GLY A 198 -27.66 -55.77 -15.25
C GLY A 198 -28.21 -56.94 -14.45
N ASP A 199 -29.41 -57.35 -14.87
CA ASP A 199 -30.00 -58.64 -14.60
C ASP A 199 -29.31 -59.74 -15.44
N ALA A 200 -29.32 -60.95 -14.86
CA ALA A 200 -29.67 -62.22 -15.50
C ALA A 200 -28.60 -63.33 -15.58
N HIS A 201 -29.03 -64.50 -15.06
CA HIS A 201 -28.58 -65.89 -15.25
C HIS A 201 -27.33 -66.32 -14.46
N ALA A 202 -27.28 -67.45 -13.75
CA ALA A 202 -28.08 -68.68 -13.72
C ALA A 202 -28.05 -69.29 -12.31
#